data_AF-A0A8J2KQL2-F1
#
_entry.id   AF-A0A8J2KQL2-F1
#
_cell.length_a   1.000
_cell.length_b   1.000
_cell.length_c   1.000
_cell.angle_alpha   90.00
_cell.angle_beta   90.00
_cell.angle_gamma   90.00
#
_symmetry.space_group_name_H-M   'P 1'
#
loop_
_entity.id
_entity.type
_entity.pdbx_description
1 polymer ?
#
loop_
_entity_poly.entity_id
_entity_poly.type
_entity_poly.pdbx_seq_one_letter_code
_entity_poly.pdbx_strand_id
1 'polypeptide(L)'
;PELIKEIILVDDNSTMPHLKKQLDDYMKRFPKVKIVRAPTRVGLIRARMLGSDAARGKVLTFLDSHVEPTPGWLPPLLDRIARNFTNVVVPVIDAINDNTFEYMYDKSPPGSEHRAIGIFEWSLTHNWGILSDREKVKYNDTSEPYASPTMAGGLFAISKRYWEYLGKYDPGFDIWGGENLELSFKVCRMLDCLYKSYLFFYFHDP
;
A
#
# COMPACT_ATOMS: atom_id res chain seq x y z
N PRO A 1 -5.30 -1.86 -18.96
CA PRO A 1 -4.72 -3.23 -19.08
C PRO A 1 -3.19 -3.26 -19.32
N GLU A 2 -2.64 -2.29 -20.04
CA GLU A 2 -1.23 -2.29 -20.47
C GLU A 2 -0.23 -2.06 -19.33
N LEU A 3 -0.58 -1.23 -18.34
CA LEU A 3 0.28 -0.92 -17.20
C LEU A 3 0.44 -2.09 -16.21
N ILE A 4 -0.52 -3.03 -16.19
CA ILE A 4 -0.49 -4.17 -15.28
C ILE A 4 0.29 -5.31 -15.94
N LYS A 5 1.48 -5.62 -15.41
CA LYS A 5 2.30 -6.73 -15.89
C LYS A 5 1.77 -8.08 -15.40
N GLU A 6 1.54 -8.18 -14.10
CA GLU A 6 1.03 -9.36 -13.40
C GLU A 6 0.41 -8.95 -12.06
N ILE A 7 -0.42 -9.83 -11.50
CA ILE A 7 -1.01 -9.74 -10.16
C ILE A 7 -0.57 -11.00 -9.43
N ILE A 8 0.01 -10.83 -8.24
CA ILE A 8 0.49 -11.95 -7.43
C ILE A 8 -0.33 -11.98 -6.15
N LEU A 9 -1.10 -13.06 -6.00
CA LEU A 9 -1.81 -13.38 -4.78
C LEU A 9 -0.88 -14.25 -3.92
N VAL A 10 -0.53 -13.80 -2.73
CA VAL A 10 0.28 -14.57 -1.80
C VAL A 10 -0.63 -15.21 -0.76
N ASP A 11 -0.72 -16.54 -0.75
CA ASP A 11 -1.41 -17.31 0.27
C ASP A 11 -0.45 -17.61 1.43
N ASP A 12 -0.60 -16.87 2.54
CA ASP A 12 0.14 -17.07 3.80
C ASP A 12 -0.43 -18.26 4.61
N ASN A 13 -0.53 -19.42 3.96
CA ASN A 13 -1.03 -20.66 4.54
C ASN A 13 -2.47 -20.58 5.09
N SER A 14 -3.41 -20.07 4.28
CA SER A 14 -4.85 -20.03 4.59
C SER A 14 -5.42 -21.42 4.87
N THR A 15 -6.43 -21.52 5.74
CA THR A 15 -7.08 -22.81 6.09
C THR A 15 -8.43 -23.03 5.41
N MET A 16 -9.05 -21.96 4.88
CA MET A 16 -10.38 -22.06 4.27
C MET A 16 -10.36 -22.87 2.97
N PRO A 17 -11.24 -23.88 2.79
CA PRO A 17 -11.21 -24.77 1.62
C PRO A 17 -11.32 -24.05 0.27
N HIS A 18 -12.12 -22.98 0.20
CA HIS A 18 -12.35 -22.22 -1.03
C HIS A 18 -11.09 -21.45 -1.51
N LEU A 19 -10.12 -21.19 -0.62
CA LEU A 19 -8.86 -20.51 -0.96
C LEU A 19 -7.79 -21.47 -1.53
N LYS A 20 -8.10 -22.77 -1.60
CA LYS A 20 -7.21 -23.79 -2.15
C LYS A 20 -7.54 -24.05 -3.62
N LYS A 21 -7.93 -25.28 -3.95
CA LYS A 21 -8.17 -25.72 -5.34
C LYS A 21 -9.20 -24.85 -6.06
N GLN A 22 -10.27 -24.43 -5.37
CA GLN A 22 -11.32 -23.60 -5.98
C GLN A 22 -10.78 -22.24 -6.44
N LEU A 23 -9.93 -21.59 -5.64
CA LEU A 23 -9.27 -20.34 -6.03
C LEU A 23 -8.31 -20.56 -7.21
N ASP A 24 -7.52 -21.63 -7.19
CA ASP A 24 -6.61 -21.97 -8.30
C ASP A 24 -7.38 -22.16 -9.61
N ASP A 25 -8.47 -22.92 -9.57
CA ASP A 25 -9.31 -23.19 -10.74
C ASP A 25 -10.02 -21.91 -11.23
N TYR A 26 -10.51 -21.06 -10.32
CA TYR A 26 -11.14 -19.79 -10.65
C TYR A 26 -10.16 -18.83 -11.34
N MET A 27 -8.93 -18.74 -10.83
CA MET A 27 -7.92 -17.76 -11.28
C MET A 27 -7.22 -18.14 -12.58
N LYS A 28 -7.29 -19.41 -13.02
CA LYS A 28 -6.78 -19.84 -14.35
C LYS A 28 -7.32 -19.04 -15.52
N ARG A 29 -8.52 -18.44 -15.38
CA ARG A 29 -9.13 -17.59 -16.41
C ARG A 29 -8.45 -16.23 -16.58
N PHE A 30 -7.61 -15.82 -15.62
CA PHE A 30 -6.90 -14.55 -15.64
C PHE A 30 -5.39 -14.78 -15.86
N PRO A 31 -4.89 -14.67 -17.10
CA PRO A 31 -3.51 -15.05 -17.43
C PRO A 31 -2.42 -14.20 -16.75
N LYS A 32 -2.80 -13.03 -16.23
CA LYS A 32 -1.90 -12.14 -15.48
C LYS A 32 -1.87 -12.44 -13.98
N VAL A 33 -2.76 -13.28 -13.47
CA VAL A 33 -2.85 -13.63 -12.05
C VAL A 33 -2.01 -14.86 -11.77
N LYS A 34 -1.25 -14.82 -10.67
CA LYS A 34 -0.50 -15.96 -10.14
C LYS A 34 -0.75 -16.08 -8.66
N ILE A 35 -0.74 -17.30 -8.16
CA ILE A 35 -0.86 -17.60 -6.75
C ILE A 35 0.49 -18.16 -6.27
N VAL A 36 1.05 -17.54 -5.23
CA VAL A 36 2.25 -18.00 -4.52
C VAL A 36 1.79 -18.51 -3.17
N ARG A 37 2.07 -19.76 -2.83
CA ARG A 37 1.64 -20.37 -1.56
C ARG A 37 2.83 -20.54 -0.63
N ALA A 38 2.74 -19.96 0.56
CA ALA A 38 3.70 -20.21 1.62
C ALA A 38 3.47 -21.63 2.21
N PRO A 39 4.54 -22.39 2.50
CA PRO A 39 4.41 -23.74 3.05
C PRO A 39 3.93 -23.74 4.51
N THR A 40 4.16 -22.65 5.23
CA THR A 40 3.76 -22.39 6.61
C THR A 40 3.29 -20.95 6.73
N ARG A 41 2.61 -20.61 7.83
CA ARG A 41 2.23 -19.21 8.11
C ARG A 41 3.48 -18.42 8.49
N VAL A 42 3.89 -17.50 7.62
CA VAL A 42 5.09 -16.68 7.75
C VAL A 42 4.79 -15.23 8.13
N GLY A 43 3.54 -14.79 8.05
CA GLY A 43 3.13 -13.43 8.38
C GLY A 43 3.16 -12.47 7.20
N LEU A 44 2.51 -11.31 7.38
CA LEU A 44 2.33 -10.27 6.36
C LEU A 44 3.67 -9.82 5.76
N ILE A 45 4.66 -9.56 6.62
CA ILE A 45 5.96 -9.01 6.21
C ILE A 45 6.69 -9.98 5.28
N ARG A 46 6.78 -11.25 5.69
CA ARG A 46 7.43 -12.31 4.89
C ARG A 46 6.61 -12.68 3.66
N ALA A 47 5.28 -12.67 3.75
CA ALA A 47 4.40 -12.87 2.60
C ALA A 47 4.60 -11.77 1.54
N ARG A 48 4.72 -10.50 1.94
CA ARG A 48 5.06 -9.40 1.03
C ARG A 48 6.43 -9.59 0.40
N MET A 49 7.42 -10.05 1.16
CA MET A 49 8.74 -10.38 0.59
C MET A 49 8.66 -11.51 -0.45
N LEU A 50 7.95 -12.60 -0.14
CA LEU A 50 7.71 -13.71 -1.09
C LEU A 50 7.05 -13.22 -2.38
N GLY A 51 6.02 -12.37 -2.26
CA GLY A 51 5.36 -11.74 -3.40
C GLY A 51 6.31 -10.84 -4.21
N SER A 52 7.11 -10.02 -3.53
CA SER A 52 8.07 -9.11 -4.16
C SER A 52 9.18 -9.86 -4.93
N ASP A 53 9.59 -11.02 -4.42
CA ASP A 53 10.61 -11.87 -5.02
C ASP A 53 10.08 -12.58 -6.26
N ALA A 54 8.82 -13.01 -6.23
CA ALA A 54 8.14 -13.61 -7.38
C ALA A 54 7.75 -12.59 -8.47
N ALA A 55 7.67 -11.30 -8.14
CA ALA A 55 7.26 -10.24 -9.05
C ALA A 55 8.32 -9.92 -10.11
N ARG A 56 7.90 -9.70 -11.36
CA ARG A 56 8.79 -9.30 -12.48
C ARG A 56 8.48 -7.89 -13.00
N GLY A 57 7.51 -7.21 -12.40
CA GLY A 57 7.21 -5.81 -12.68
C GLY A 57 8.37 -4.88 -12.28
N LYS A 58 8.50 -3.75 -12.99
CA LYS A 58 9.49 -2.70 -12.65
C LYS A 58 9.09 -1.92 -11.39
N VAL A 59 7.79 -1.80 -11.15
CA VAL A 59 7.20 -1.20 -9.97
C VAL A 59 6.40 -2.27 -9.25
N LEU A 60 6.56 -2.33 -7.94
CA LEU A 60 5.77 -3.14 -7.04
C LEU A 60 4.65 -2.27 -6.49
N THR A 61 3.43 -2.78 -6.49
CA THR A 61 2.29 -2.14 -5.85
C THR A 61 1.70 -3.14 -4.88
N PHE A 62 1.78 -2.82 -3.59
CA PHE A 62 1.23 -3.63 -2.51
C PHE A 62 -0.19 -3.17 -2.23
N LEU A 63 -1.08 -4.13 -2.14
CA LEU A 63 -2.51 -3.95 -1.89
C LEU A 63 -2.94 -5.01 -0.89
N ASP A 64 -3.81 -4.63 0.03
CA ASP A 64 -4.46 -5.60 0.91
C ASP A 64 -5.47 -6.44 0.12
N SER A 65 -5.87 -7.60 0.66
CA SER A 65 -6.71 -8.57 -0.06
C SER A 65 -8.16 -8.12 -0.24
N HIS A 66 -8.49 -6.95 0.28
CA HIS A 66 -9.85 -6.49 0.53
C HIS A 66 -10.01 -5.05 0.08
N VAL A 67 -9.58 -4.75 -1.14
CA VAL A 67 -9.52 -3.37 -1.61
C VAL A 67 -10.28 -3.19 -2.91
N GLU A 68 -10.86 -2.02 -3.06
CA GLU A 68 -11.55 -1.62 -4.30
C GLU A 68 -10.83 -0.42 -4.92
N PRO A 69 -9.99 -0.64 -5.95
CA PRO A 69 -9.35 0.46 -6.68
C PRO A 69 -10.37 1.36 -7.39
N THR A 70 -10.24 2.68 -7.26
CA THR A 70 -11.04 3.62 -8.08
C THR A 70 -10.58 3.70 -9.54
N PRO A 71 -11.45 4.14 -10.46
CA PRO A 71 -11.05 4.42 -11.84
C PRO A 71 -9.86 5.39 -11.90
N GLY A 72 -8.82 5.02 -12.65
CA GLY A 72 -7.63 5.86 -12.82
C GLY A 72 -6.59 5.74 -11.72
N TRP A 73 -6.70 4.75 -10.82
CA TRP A 73 -5.83 4.64 -9.64
C TRP A 73 -4.34 4.53 -9.90
N LEU A 74 -3.97 3.76 -10.92
CA LEU A 74 -2.60 3.34 -11.12
C LEU A 74 -1.69 4.38 -11.80
N PRO A 75 -2.11 5.05 -12.90
CA PRO A 75 -1.22 5.94 -13.65
C PRO A 75 -0.54 7.02 -12.79
N PRO A 76 -1.22 7.68 -11.83
CA PRO A 76 -0.58 8.76 -11.08
C PRO A 76 0.42 8.27 -10.04
N LEU A 77 0.23 7.06 -9.50
CA LEU A 77 1.24 6.41 -8.68
C LEU A 77 2.50 6.10 -9.51
N LEU A 78 2.30 5.54 -10.70
CA LEU A 78 3.39 5.17 -11.61
C LEU A 78 4.13 6.40 -12.18
N ASP A 79 3.43 7.48 -12.52
CA ASP A 79 4.04 8.71 -13.07
C ASP A 79 5.11 9.26 -12.13
N ARG A 80 4.86 9.22 -10.83
CA ARG A 80 5.75 9.81 -9.83
C ARG A 80 6.97 8.95 -9.56
N ILE A 81 6.80 7.63 -9.57
CA ILE A 81 7.93 6.69 -9.54
C ILE A 81 8.73 6.77 -10.86
N ALA A 82 8.08 7.06 -11.98
CA ALA A 82 8.77 7.26 -13.26
C ALA A 82 9.62 8.54 -13.27
N ARG A 83 9.14 9.62 -12.65
CA ARG A 83 9.91 10.87 -12.48
C ARG A 83 11.07 10.71 -11.51
N ASN A 84 10.87 10.00 -10.41
CA ASN A 84 11.93 9.67 -9.47
C ASN A 84 11.74 8.26 -8.92
N PHE A 85 12.64 7.34 -9.29
CA PHE A 85 12.53 5.93 -8.92
C PHE A 85 12.76 5.68 -7.42
N THR A 86 13.30 6.66 -6.68
CA THR A 86 13.45 6.58 -5.22
C THR A 86 12.20 7.00 -4.47
N ASN A 87 11.16 7.46 -5.16
CA ASN A 87 9.90 7.80 -4.52
C ASN A 87 9.16 6.53 -4.09
N VAL A 88 8.69 6.53 -2.85
CA VAL A 88 7.67 5.60 -2.37
C VAL A 88 6.37 6.35 -2.30
N VAL A 89 5.38 5.84 -3.00
CA VAL A 89 4.14 6.55 -3.27
C VAL A 89 3.00 5.82 -2.57
N VAL A 90 2.22 6.57 -1.80
CA VAL A 90 1.07 6.06 -1.07
C VAL A 90 -0.20 6.71 -1.62
N PRO A 91 -1.23 5.93 -1.97
CA PRO A 91 -2.53 6.47 -2.34
C PRO A 91 -3.26 7.06 -1.13
N VAL A 92 -4.25 7.91 -1.40
CA VAL A 92 -5.26 8.26 -0.38
C VAL A 92 -6.12 7.03 -0.11
N ILE A 93 -6.33 6.73 1.17
CA ILE A 93 -7.05 5.56 1.66
C ILE A 93 -8.39 6.02 2.24
N ASP A 94 -9.49 5.70 1.55
CA ASP A 94 -10.84 5.94 2.05
C ASP A 94 -11.41 4.67 2.72
N ALA A 95 -12.50 4.86 3.47
CA ALA A 95 -13.16 3.77 4.18
C ALA A 95 -14.37 3.24 3.39
N ILE A 96 -14.53 1.93 3.42
CA ILE A 96 -15.77 1.22 3.07
C ILE A 96 -16.35 0.69 4.38
N ASN A 97 -17.66 0.84 4.57
CA ASN A 97 -18.35 0.30 5.73
C ASN A 97 -18.34 -1.23 5.68
N ASP A 98 -17.90 -1.88 6.76
CA ASP A 98 -17.79 -3.34 6.91
C ASP A 98 -19.14 -4.07 6.85
N ASN A 99 -20.21 -3.42 7.32
CA ASN A 99 -21.55 -3.99 7.40
C ASN A 99 -22.39 -3.68 6.16
N THR A 100 -22.35 -2.45 5.67
CA THR A 100 -23.20 -1.97 4.56
C THR A 100 -22.50 -1.98 3.21
N PHE A 101 -21.17 -2.13 3.17
CA PHE A 101 -20.33 -1.94 1.98
C PHE A 101 -20.48 -0.53 1.38
N GLU A 102 -21.01 0.43 2.14
CA GLU A 102 -21.15 1.81 1.68
C GLU A 102 -19.78 2.48 1.60
N TYR A 103 -19.55 3.16 0.48
CA TYR A 103 -18.37 3.97 0.29
C TYR A 103 -18.45 5.25 1.15
N MET A 104 -17.54 5.37 2.11
CA MET A 104 -17.47 6.50 3.02
C MET A 104 -16.35 7.44 2.57
N TYR A 105 -16.74 8.43 1.77
CA TYR A 105 -15.89 9.54 1.39
C TYR A 105 -15.54 10.40 2.61
N ASP A 106 -14.26 10.76 2.75
CA ASP A 106 -13.77 11.73 3.76
C ASP A 106 -13.86 11.30 5.23
N LYS A 107 -13.18 10.21 5.61
CA LYS A 107 -12.89 9.92 7.04
C LYS A 107 -11.63 10.57 7.58
N SER A 108 -11.04 11.50 6.83
CA SER A 108 -9.81 12.17 7.28
C SER A 108 -10.12 12.99 8.55
N PRO A 109 -9.12 13.23 9.44
CA PRO A 109 -9.35 14.00 10.66
C PRO A 109 -10.04 15.35 10.36
N PRO A 110 -11.01 15.82 11.17
CA PRO A 110 -11.67 17.10 10.94
C PRO A 110 -10.65 18.24 10.74
N GLY A 111 -10.79 19.01 9.65
CA GLY A 111 -9.84 20.08 9.30
C GLY A 111 -8.62 19.65 8.47
N SER A 112 -8.52 18.36 8.11
CA SER A 112 -7.49 17.85 7.20
C SER A 112 -7.76 18.13 5.72
N GLU A 113 -8.99 18.50 5.34
CA GLU A 113 -9.38 18.77 3.95
C GLU A 113 -8.96 17.62 3.01
N HIS A 114 -9.12 16.37 3.45
CA HIS A 114 -8.70 15.13 2.76
C HIS A 114 -7.17 14.96 2.61
N ARG A 115 -6.37 15.76 3.32
CA ARG A 115 -4.91 15.71 3.30
C ARG A 115 -4.36 15.25 4.65
N ALA A 116 -4.71 14.02 5.03
CA ALA A 116 -4.14 13.40 6.21
C ALA A 116 -2.66 13.03 5.94
N ILE A 117 -1.79 13.34 6.90
CA ILE A 117 -0.38 12.90 6.88
C ILE A 117 -0.21 11.74 7.86
N GLY A 118 0.62 10.76 7.50
CA GLY A 118 1.04 9.74 8.43
C GLY A 118 2.02 10.34 9.44
N ILE A 119 1.67 10.22 10.72
CA ILE A 119 2.52 10.55 11.85
C ILE A 119 2.76 9.29 12.68
N PHE A 120 3.59 9.40 13.71
CA PHE A 120 3.77 8.35 14.69
C PHE A 120 3.90 8.96 16.09
N GLU A 121 3.44 8.21 17.08
CA GLU A 121 3.60 8.56 18.49
C GLU A 121 4.88 7.95 19.05
N TRP A 122 5.35 8.41 20.21
CA TRP A 122 6.57 7.90 20.85
C TRP A 122 6.49 6.43 21.26
N SER A 123 5.28 5.87 21.33
CA SER A 123 4.99 4.44 21.43
C SER A 123 5.26 3.64 20.15
N LEU A 124 5.73 4.30 19.08
CA LEU A 124 5.92 3.75 17.74
C LEU A 124 4.61 3.20 17.13
N THR A 125 3.50 3.86 17.42
CA THR A 125 2.19 3.62 16.80
C THR A 125 1.94 4.63 15.69
N HIS A 126 1.46 4.16 14.54
CA HIS A 126 1.05 5.04 13.44
C HIS A 126 -0.26 5.75 13.80
N ASN A 127 -0.35 7.03 13.43
CA ASN A 127 -1.57 7.81 13.58
C ASN A 127 -1.70 8.79 12.39
N TRP A 128 -2.87 9.40 12.23
CA TRP A 128 -3.15 10.38 11.18
C TRP A 128 -3.12 11.79 11.74
N GLY A 129 -2.23 12.62 11.17
CA GLY A 129 -2.12 14.03 11.47
C GLY A 129 -2.72 14.91 10.38
N ILE A 130 -2.73 16.21 10.64
CA ILE A 130 -3.19 17.25 9.71
C ILE A 130 -1.97 18.00 9.18
N LEU A 131 -1.98 18.36 7.89
CA LEU A 131 -0.96 19.25 7.34
C LEU A 131 -0.91 20.59 8.06
N SER A 132 0.30 21.07 8.33
CA SER A 132 0.50 22.41 8.88
C SER A 132 0.04 23.49 7.90
N ASP A 133 -0.40 24.65 8.38
CA ASP A 133 -0.83 25.77 7.52
C ASP A 133 0.27 26.18 6.52
N ARG A 134 1.54 26.09 6.92
CA ARG A 134 2.69 26.34 6.06
C ARG A 134 2.74 25.38 4.86
N GLU A 135 2.44 24.11 5.08
CA GLU A 135 2.40 23.11 4.02
C GLU A 135 1.14 23.25 3.18
N LYS A 136 0.00 23.59 3.78
CA LYS A 136 -1.24 23.87 3.05
C LYS A 136 -1.04 24.97 2.00
N VAL A 137 -0.33 26.05 2.34
CA VAL A 137 0.01 27.14 1.39
C VAL A 137 0.95 26.66 0.27
N LYS A 138 1.86 25.74 0.56
CA LYS A 138 2.79 25.19 -0.43
C LYS A 138 2.06 24.35 -1.49
N TYR A 139 1.03 23.60 -1.10
CA TYR A 139 0.24 22.74 -1.98
C TYR A 139 -1.11 23.41 -2.28
N ASN A 140 -1.10 24.40 -3.17
CA ASN A 140 -2.29 25.18 -3.51
C ASN A 140 -3.32 24.37 -4.31
N ASP A 141 -2.87 23.38 -5.09
CA ASP A 141 -3.73 22.40 -5.75
C ASP A 141 -3.92 21.18 -4.83
N THR A 142 -5.18 20.80 -4.57
CA THR A 142 -5.47 19.55 -3.87
C THR A 142 -5.00 18.36 -4.65
N SER A 143 -4.94 18.40 -5.97
CA SER A 143 -4.48 17.31 -6.85
C SER A 143 -2.96 17.11 -6.89
N GLU A 144 -2.21 17.85 -6.08
CA GLU A 144 -0.76 17.75 -6.03
C GLU A 144 -0.25 16.84 -4.91
N PRO A 145 0.87 16.15 -5.17
CA PRO A 145 1.52 15.37 -4.14
C PRO A 145 2.14 16.17 -3.01
N TYR A 146 1.98 15.68 -1.78
CA TYR A 146 2.57 16.24 -0.57
C TYR A 146 3.38 15.20 0.20
N ALA A 147 4.50 15.59 0.79
CA ALA A 147 5.31 14.67 1.61
C ALA A 147 4.57 14.24 2.89
N SER A 148 4.74 12.97 3.28
CA SER A 148 4.27 12.43 4.56
C SER A 148 5.44 11.82 5.33
N PRO A 149 5.59 12.09 6.65
CA PRO A 149 6.64 11.51 7.46
C PRO A 149 6.58 9.98 7.55
N THR A 150 5.37 9.42 7.66
CA THR A 150 5.14 7.98 7.71
C THR A 150 4.01 7.55 6.79
N MET A 151 3.88 6.25 6.59
CA MET A 151 2.75 5.63 5.89
C MET A 151 2.04 4.60 6.78
N ALA A 152 0.76 4.35 6.50
CA ALA A 152 0.03 3.25 7.12
C ALA A 152 0.64 1.88 6.77
N GLY A 153 1.24 1.76 5.58
CA GLY A 153 2.01 0.59 5.16
C GLY A 153 1.21 -0.53 4.54
N GLY A 154 -0.12 -0.50 4.59
CA GLY A 154 -1.00 -1.42 3.83
C GLY A 154 -0.72 -1.33 2.33
N LEU A 155 -0.77 -0.11 1.81
CA LEU A 155 -0.98 0.14 0.39
C LEU A 155 0.02 1.18 -0.10
N PHE A 156 0.87 0.80 -1.03
CA PHE A 156 1.90 1.69 -1.58
C PHE A 156 2.47 1.13 -2.88
N ALA A 157 3.09 2.01 -3.66
CA ALA A 157 3.85 1.67 -4.84
C ALA A 157 5.32 2.10 -4.68
N ILE A 158 6.23 1.23 -5.13
CA ILE A 158 7.67 1.47 -5.07
C ILE A 158 8.37 0.84 -6.29
N SER A 159 9.42 1.49 -6.79
CA SER A 159 10.30 0.86 -7.78
C SER A 159 10.90 -0.44 -7.23
N LYS A 160 10.83 -1.55 -7.98
CA LYS A 160 11.41 -2.84 -7.57
C LYS A 160 12.92 -2.70 -7.29
N ARG A 161 13.62 -1.92 -8.13
CA ARG A 161 15.05 -1.63 -7.94
C ARG A 161 15.32 -0.91 -6.63
N TYR A 162 14.45 0.04 -6.26
CA TYR A 162 14.63 0.80 -5.01
C TYR A 162 14.24 -0.05 -3.79
N TRP A 163 13.19 -0.87 -3.91
CA TRP A 163 12.82 -1.88 -2.91
C TRP A 163 13.99 -2.81 -2.56
N GLU A 164 14.68 -3.33 -3.57
CA GLU A 164 15.87 -4.17 -3.40
C GLU A 164 17.05 -3.39 -2.81
N TYR A 165 17.26 -2.14 -3.27
CA TYR A 165 18.31 -1.26 -2.75
C TYR A 165 18.15 -0.95 -1.26
N LEU A 166 16.92 -0.78 -0.77
CA LEU A 166 16.62 -0.56 0.65
C LEU A 166 16.79 -1.83 1.50
N GLY A 167 17.05 -2.98 0.88
CA GLY A 167 17.11 -4.27 1.56
C GLY A 167 15.74 -4.84 1.90
N LYS A 168 14.66 -4.40 1.23
CA LYS A 168 13.27 -4.82 1.51
C LYS A 168 12.88 -4.49 2.96
N TYR A 169 11.95 -5.25 3.54
CA TYR A 169 11.70 -5.26 4.98
C TYR A 169 12.82 -6.02 5.72
N ASP A 170 13.07 -5.65 6.98
CA ASP A 170 13.98 -6.41 7.85
C ASP A 170 13.42 -7.83 8.10
N PRO A 171 14.17 -8.91 7.79
CA PRO A 171 13.74 -10.29 7.98
C PRO A 171 13.57 -10.69 9.46
N GLY A 172 14.11 -9.88 10.38
CA GLY A 172 13.97 -10.02 11.83
C GLY A 172 12.58 -9.64 12.36
N PHE A 173 11.77 -8.89 11.59
CA PHE A 173 10.37 -8.70 11.95
C PHE A 173 9.58 -10.01 11.80
N ASP A 174 8.67 -10.23 12.74
CA ASP A 174 7.77 -11.38 12.74
C ASP A 174 6.32 -10.93 12.61
N ILE A 175 5.53 -11.72 11.86
CA ILE A 175 4.09 -11.54 11.64
C ILE A 175 3.70 -10.18 11.03
N TRP A 176 3.56 -9.13 11.86
CA TRP A 176 3.12 -7.77 11.51
C TRP A 176 3.49 -6.81 12.64
N GLY A 177 3.70 -5.53 12.31
CA GLY A 177 3.84 -4.44 13.27
C GLY A 177 5.16 -3.70 13.11
N GLY A 178 5.07 -2.38 12.95
CA GLY A 178 6.24 -1.50 12.86
C GLY A 178 6.97 -1.52 11.51
N GLU A 179 6.62 -2.44 10.60
CA GLU A 179 7.25 -2.52 9.27
C GLU A 179 6.96 -1.27 8.44
N ASN A 180 5.79 -0.67 8.64
CA ASN A 180 5.38 0.56 7.99
C ASN A 180 6.26 1.74 8.45
N LEU A 181 6.58 1.82 9.74
CA LEU A 181 7.47 2.83 10.29
C LEU A 181 8.93 2.58 9.91
N GLU A 182 9.38 1.33 9.93
CA GLU A 182 10.75 0.97 9.53
C GLU A 182 11.02 1.38 8.08
N LEU A 183 10.13 1.01 7.16
CA LEU A 183 10.24 1.39 5.77
C LEU A 183 10.08 2.90 5.62
N SER A 184 9.19 3.52 6.41
CA SER A 184 9.09 4.98 6.42
C SER A 184 10.42 5.63 6.78
N PHE A 185 11.10 5.18 7.83
CA PHE A 185 12.40 5.75 8.25
C PHE A 185 13.53 5.46 7.27
N LYS A 186 13.55 4.28 6.64
CA LYS A 186 14.48 3.96 5.54
C LYS A 186 14.32 4.94 4.39
N VAL A 187 13.07 5.28 4.05
CA VAL A 187 12.76 6.15 2.92
C VAL A 187 12.79 7.63 3.30
N CYS A 188 12.52 8.03 4.55
CA CYS A 188 12.35 9.42 5.05
C CYS A 188 13.59 10.32 4.91
N ARG A 189 14.67 9.82 4.29
CA ARG A 189 15.60 10.72 3.60
C ARG A 189 15.01 11.35 2.30
N MET A 190 13.87 10.86 1.78
CA MET A 190 13.15 11.20 0.51
C MET A 190 11.71 10.57 0.39
N LEU A 191 10.75 10.81 1.30
CA LEU A 191 9.33 10.36 1.11
C LEU A 191 8.45 11.45 0.48
N ASP A 192 7.95 11.20 -0.74
CA ASP A 192 6.91 12.00 -1.40
C ASP A 192 5.57 11.23 -1.35
N CYS A 193 4.58 11.66 -0.56
CA CYS A 193 3.20 11.15 -0.72
C CYS A 193 2.51 11.90 -1.87
N LEU A 194 1.51 11.26 -2.49
CA LEU A 194 0.80 11.89 -3.60
C LEU A 194 -0.68 12.08 -3.32
N TYR A 195 -1.18 13.26 -3.65
CA TYR A 195 -2.58 13.43 -3.97
C TYR A 195 -2.71 13.35 -5.48
N LYS A 196 -3.36 12.29 -5.95
CA LYS A 196 -4.49 12.31 -6.86
C LYS A 196 -5.32 11.14 -6.35
N SER A 197 -6.59 11.36 -6.05
CA SER A 197 -7.42 10.48 -5.22
C SER A 197 -7.54 9.08 -5.83
N TYR A 198 -6.82 8.10 -5.30
CA TYR A 198 -6.73 6.77 -5.90
C TYR A 198 -6.70 5.65 -4.86
N LEU A 199 -7.91 5.40 -4.37
CA LEU A 199 -8.42 4.47 -3.36
C LEU A 199 -7.72 3.14 -3.23
N PHE A 200 -7.43 2.75 -1.98
CA PHE A 200 -7.43 1.34 -1.55
C PHE A 200 -7.64 1.18 -0.03
N PHE A 201 -8.30 0.10 0.40
CA PHE A 201 -8.91 -0.11 1.73
C PHE A 201 -8.05 -0.92 2.75
N TYR A 202 -8.47 -0.90 4.01
CA TYR A 202 -8.01 -1.74 5.14
C TYR A 202 -9.23 -2.28 5.89
N PHE A 203 -9.36 -3.60 6.08
CA PHE A 203 -10.31 -4.19 7.04
C PHE A 203 -9.70 -4.08 8.44
N HIS A 204 -10.38 -3.36 9.33
CA HIS A 204 -10.25 -3.61 10.75
C HIS A 204 -11.49 -4.41 11.16
N ASP A 205 -11.30 -5.65 11.60
CA ASP A 205 -12.20 -6.22 12.59
C ASP A 205 -11.42 -6.26 13.93
N PRO A 206 -12.12 -6.15 15.07
CA PRO A 206 -11.55 -5.93 16.41
C PRO A 206 -10.70 -7.07 16.97
#